data_AF-A0A226WS52-F1
#
_entry.id   AF-A0A226WS52-F1
#
_cell.length_a   1.000
_cell.length_b   1.000
_cell.length_c   1.000
_cell.angle_alpha   90.00
_cell.angle_beta   90.00
_cell.angle_gamma   90.00
#
_symmetry.space_group_name_H-M   'P 1'
#
loop_
_entity.id
_entity.type
_entity.pdbx_description
1 polymer ?
#
loop_
_entity_poly.entity_id
_entity_poly.type
_entity_poly.pdbx_seq_one_letter_code
_entity_poly.pdbx_strand_id
1 'polypeptide(L)' 'MALRLEAWLGIENGGRADLWVSQQAAYDLWQARAHGAPHVERAKELANV' A
#
# COMPACT_ATOMS: atom_id res chain seq x y z
N MET A 1 -4.29 -4.80 -7.95
CA MET A 1 -5.67 -4.27 -8.02
C MET A 1 -5.75 -2.96 -8.80
N ALA A 2 -4.91 -1.97 -8.51
CA ALA A 2 -4.96 -0.66 -9.18
C ALA A 2 -4.90 -0.71 -10.72
N LEU A 3 -4.02 -1.51 -11.32
CA LEU A 3 -3.98 -1.70 -12.79
C LEU A 3 -5.30 -2.25 -13.38
N ARG A 4 -6.06 -3.04 -12.59
CA ARG A 4 -7.38 -3.52 -13.02
C ARG A 4 -8.40 -2.38 -13.04
N LEU A 5 -8.35 -1.48 -12.06
CA LEU A 5 -9.21 -0.29 -12.01
C LEU A 5 -8.86 0.67 -13.16
N GLU A 6 -7.58 0.84 -13.47
CA GLU A 6 -7.14 1.64 -14.61
C GLU A 6 -7.65 1.07 -15.94
N ALA A 7 -7.55 -0.25 -16.13
CA ALA A 7 -8.07 -0.91 -17.33
C ALA A 7 -9.61 -0.88 -17.42
N TRP A 8 -10.31 -0.93 -16.29
CA TRP A 8 -11.78 -0.98 -16.26
C TRP A 8 -12.43 0.40 -16.38
N LEU A 9 -11.91 1.39 -15.66
CA LEU A 9 -12.46 2.76 -15.63
C LEU A 9 -11.80 3.65 -16.68
N GLY A 10 -10.54 3.41 -17.04
CA GLY A 10 -9.73 4.39 -17.77
C GLY A 10 -9.25 5.52 -16.87
N ILE A 11 -8.17 6.20 -17.27
CA ILE A 11 -7.58 7.29 -16.47
C ILE A 11 -8.56 8.46 -16.36
N GLU A 12 -9.29 8.74 -17.44
CA GLU A 12 -10.23 9.86 -17.56
C GLU A 12 -11.42 9.74 -16.59
N ASN A 13 -11.79 8.51 -16.19
CA ASN A 13 -12.85 8.26 -15.22
C ASN A 13 -12.28 7.97 -13.81
N GLY A 14 -11.05 8.41 -13.53
CA GLY A 14 -10.43 8.27 -12.21
C GLY A 14 -9.80 6.90 -11.95
N GLY A 15 -9.55 6.09 -12.98
CA GLY A 15 -8.90 4.78 -12.85
C GLY A 15 -7.40 4.80 -12.60
N ARG A 16 -6.75 5.98 -12.60
CA ARG A 16 -5.28 6.10 -12.59
C ARG A 16 -4.62 5.29 -11.47
N ALA A 17 -3.77 4.34 -11.83
CA ALA A 17 -3.31 3.31 -10.92
C ALA A 17 -2.38 3.84 -9.82
N ASP A 18 -1.47 4.75 -10.14
CA ASP A 18 -0.54 5.36 -9.18
C ASP A 18 -1.26 6.11 -8.05
N LEU A 19 -2.31 6.84 -8.42
CA LEU A 19 -3.15 7.60 -7.51
C LEU A 19 -3.92 6.65 -6.58
N TRP A 20 -4.50 5.57 -7.13
CA TRP A 20 -5.18 4.54 -6.34
C TRP A 20 -4.24 3.85 -5.35
N VAL A 21 -3.03 3.45 -5.77
CA VAL A 21 -2.04 2.84 -4.88
C VAL A 21 -1.67 3.80 -3.75
N SER A 22 -1.46 5.07 -4.07
CA SER A 22 -1.11 6.09 -3.07
C SER A 22 -2.21 6.28 -2.02
N GLN A 23 -3.47 6.36 -2.45
CA GLN A 23 -4.62 6.49 -1.55
C GLN A 23 -4.80 5.26 -0.66
N GLN A 24 -4.71 4.06 -1.23
CA GLN A 24 -4.81 2.82 -0.47
C GLN A 24 -3.70 2.71 0.57
N ALA A 25 -2.45 2.98 0.18
CA ALA A 25 -1.32 2.96 1.10
C ALA A 25 -1.47 3.98 2.25
N ALA A 26 -1.97 5.18 1.95
CA ALA A 26 -2.24 6.19 2.97
C ALA A 26 -3.34 5.74 3.96
N TYR A 27 -4.42 5.15 3.45
CA TYR A 27 -5.50 4.62 4.26
C TYR A 27 -5.04 3.46 5.15
N ASP A 28 -4.32 2.48 4.58
CA ASP A 28 -3.81 1.32 5.30
C ASP A 28 -2.85 1.74 6.41
N LEU A 29 -1.98 2.71 6.13
CA LEU A 29 -1.06 3.25 7.14
C LEU A 29 -1.79 4.00 8.26
N TRP A 30 -2.82 4.79 7.93
CA TRP A 30 -3.64 5.46 8.94
C TRP A 30 -4.34 4.43 9.84
N GLN A 31 -4.95 3.40 9.26
CA GLN A 31 -5.58 2.32 10.03
C GLN A 31 -4.57 1.59 10.91
N ALA A 32 -3.41 1.20 10.37
CA ALA A 32 -2.38 0.52 11.14
C ALA A 32 -1.91 1.35 12.35
N ARG A 33 -1.76 2.67 12.17
CA ARG A 33 -1.40 3.58 13.27
C ARG A 33 -2.50 3.71 14.33
N ALA A 34 -3.77 3.70 13.91
CA ALA A 34 -4.90 3.75 14.83
C ALA A 34 -4.99 2.49 15.71
N HIS A 35 -4.58 1.33 15.20
CA HIS A 35 -4.57 0.06 15.93
C HIS A 35 -3.33 -0.15 16.83
N GLY A 36 -2.33 0.74 16.76
CA GLY A 36 -1.11 0.66 17.56
C GLY A 36 0.01 -0.16 16.93
N ALA A 37 1.16 -0.22 17.60
CA ALA A 37 2.33 -0.91 17.07
C ALA A 37 2.14 -2.45 17.12
N PRO A 38 2.37 -3.18 16.01
CA PRO A 38 2.30 -4.63 16.03
C PRO A 38 3.48 -5.20 16.84
N HIS A 39 3.24 -6.32 17.52
CA HIS A 39 4.33 -7.09 18.13
C HIS A 39 5.07 -7.86 17.04
N VAL A 40 6.28 -7.41 16.69
CA VAL A 40 7.10 -7.99 15.62
C VAL A 40 8.51 -8.30 16.10
N GLU A 41 9.00 -9.51 15.84
CA GLU A 41 10.42 -9.81 15.95
C GLU A 41 11.14 -9.16 14.75
N ARG A 42 12.22 -8.41 15.02
CA ARG A 42 12.98 -7.75 13.95
C ARG A 42 13.70 -8.80 13.10
N ALA A 43 13.77 -8.56 11.80
CA ALA A 43 14.61 -9.36 10.91
C ALA A 43 16.04 -9.37 11.45
N LYS A 44 16.63 -10.56 11.56
CA LYS A 44 18.04 -10.71 11.95
C LYS A 44 18.90 -10.15 10.83
N GLU A 45 19.92 -9.40 11.20
CA GLU A 45 20.93 -8.94 10.26
C GLU A 45 21.63 -10.17 9.70
N LEU A 46 21.52 -10.40 8.38
CA LEU A 46 22.34 -11.41 7.72
C LEU A 46 23.76 -10.88 7.74
N ALA A 47 24.60 -11.38 8.64
CA ALA A 47 26.03 -11.11 8.61
C ALA A 47 26.54 -11.58 7.24
N ASN A 48 27.04 -10.63 6.45
CA ASN A 48 27.51 -10.87 5.08
C ASN A 48 28.43 -12.09 5.02
N VAL A 49 28.07 -13.07 4.18
CA VAL A 49 28.97 -14.14 3.70
C VAL A 49 29.47 -13.74 2.32
#